data_AF-A0AAQ4E0J6-F1
#
_entry.id   AF-A0AAQ4E0J6-F1
#
_cell.length_a   1.000
_cell.length_b   1.000
_cell.length_c   1.000
_cell.angle_alpha   90.00
_cell.angle_beta   90.00
_cell.angle_gamma   90.00
#
_symmetry.space_group_name_H-M   'P 1'
#
loop_
_entity.id
_entity.type
_entity.pdbx_description
1 polymer ?
#
loop_
_entity_poly.entity_id
_entity_poly.type
_entity_poly.pdbx_seq_one_letter_code
_entity_poly.pdbx_strand_id
1 'polypeptide(L)'
;MQTAELLECYVLNASCTLFGEVTNKASMSAMRSKPFPLYVSVDPNGRTINPSTVLTRLIMAYLTGEHLKKVTKDNCTSFADTDKLHQYSWMDGPDVNESGLCVRSTTMMTLARSPAHELKDWSTREYSTWTESVWEEASLQVFLMPSFRQEVSVLVGGITVFLVSLLTVHCLNQQAVVLFTPRALVGI
;
A
#
# COMPACT_ATOMS: atom_id res chain seq x y z
N MET A 1 5.84 -23.23 24.89
CA MET A 1 5.81 -21.76 25.06
C MET A 1 5.95 -21.02 23.73
N GLN A 2 6.85 -21.41 22.81
CA GLN A 2 7.05 -20.71 21.52
C GLN A 2 5.85 -20.69 20.55
N THR A 3 4.96 -21.69 20.60
CA THR A 3 3.83 -21.78 19.65
C THR A 3 2.72 -20.75 19.90
N ALA A 4 2.48 -20.38 21.16
CA ALA A 4 1.47 -19.39 21.53
C ALA A 4 1.91 -17.98 21.13
N GLU A 5 3.18 -17.66 21.38
CA GLU A 5 3.79 -16.39 20.96
C GLU A 5 3.81 -16.25 19.43
N LEU A 6 4.17 -17.32 18.71
CA LEU A 6 4.11 -17.33 17.25
C LEU A 6 2.69 -17.07 16.74
N LEU A 7 1.69 -17.71 17.33
CA LEU A 7 0.29 -17.54 16.92
C LEU A 7 -0.20 -16.11 17.20
N GLU A 8 0.16 -15.54 18.34
CA GLU A 8 -0.14 -14.15 18.68
C GLU A 8 0.40 -13.18 17.62
N CYS A 9 1.64 -13.39 17.18
CA CYS A 9 2.26 -12.53 16.18
C CYS A 9 1.54 -12.53 14.83
N TYR A 10 1.06 -13.69 14.38
CA TYR A 10 0.38 -13.82 13.08
C TYR A 10 -1.09 -13.43 13.12
N VAL A 11 -1.77 -13.56 14.26
CA VAL A 11 -3.23 -13.43 14.34
C VAL A 11 -3.67 -12.17 15.08
N LEU A 12 -2.91 -11.73 16.07
CA LEU A 12 -3.31 -10.63 16.95
C LEU A 12 -2.48 -9.38 16.70
N ASN A 13 -1.16 -9.48 16.78
CA ASN A 13 -0.30 -8.31 16.73
C ASN A 13 1.04 -8.60 16.05
N ALA A 14 1.26 -7.99 14.89
CA ALA A 14 2.53 -8.13 14.18
C ALA A 14 3.70 -7.39 14.86
N SER A 15 3.45 -6.45 15.78
CA SER A 15 4.50 -5.77 16.56
C SER A 15 4.92 -6.56 17.81
N CYS A 16 4.82 -7.88 17.79
CA CYS A 16 5.18 -8.75 18.90
C CYS A 16 6.69 -8.80 19.13
N THR A 17 7.10 -9.29 20.30
CA THR A 17 8.50 -9.49 20.70
C THR A 17 9.25 -10.36 19.70
N LEU A 18 8.71 -11.53 19.35
CA LEU A 18 9.36 -12.48 18.44
C LEU A 18 9.63 -11.91 17.04
N PHE A 19 8.69 -11.16 16.45
CA PHE A 19 8.92 -10.50 15.16
C PHE A 19 9.96 -9.38 15.29
N GLY A 20 10.03 -8.73 16.45
CA GLY A 20 11.08 -7.76 16.77
C GLY A 20 12.46 -8.36 16.88
N GLU A 21 12.60 -9.56 17.44
CA GLU A 21 13.91 -10.22 17.54
C GLU A 21 14.47 -10.58 16.16
N VAL A 22 13.62 -10.99 15.22
CA VAL A 22 14.07 -11.48 13.89
C VAL A 22 14.19 -10.37 12.84
N THR A 23 13.71 -9.15 13.14
CA THR A 23 13.78 -8.01 12.23
C THR A 23 14.71 -6.92 12.79
N ASN A 24 15.00 -5.90 11.98
CA ASN A 24 15.79 -4.77 12.43
C ASN A 24 14.89 -3.64 12.98
N LYS A 25 15.43 -2.78 13.84
CA LYS A 25 14.73 -1.60 14.40
C LYS A 25 14.01 -0.73 13.36
N ALA A 26 14.57 -0.59 12.15
CA ALA A 26 13.96 0.19 11.07
C ALA A 26 12.69 -0.47 10.51
N SER A 27 12.72 -1.79 10.27
CA SER A 27 11.56 -2.57 9.83
C SER A 27 10.52 -2.73 10.93
N MET A 28 10.94 -2.79 12.20
CA MET A 28 10.04 -2.79 13.36
C MET A 28 9.20 -1.52 13.45
N SER A 29 9.79 -0.35 13.20
CA SER A 29 9.05 0.93 13.19
C SER A 29 7.95 0.96 12.12
N ALA A 30 8.13 0.18 11.03
CA ALA A 30 7.13 0.01 9.98
C ALA A 30 6.09 -1.08 10.28
N MET A 31 6.23 -1.85 11.37
CA MET A 31 5.26 -2.87 11.75
C MET A 31 3.99 -2.23 12.31
N ARG A 32 2.87 -2.83 11.92
CA ARG A 32 1.54 -2.40 12.35
C ARG A 32 1.16 -3.14 13.62
N SER A 33 0.36 -2.51 14.48
CA SER A 33 -0.28 -3.18 15.62
C SER A 33 -1.36 -4.20 15.22
N LYS A 34 -1.55 -4.41 13.91
CA LYS A 34 -2.51 -5.34 13.31
C LYS A 34 -1.74 -6.44 12.59
N PRO A 35 -2.29 -7.67 12.51
CA PRO A 35 -1.65 -8.77 11.80
C PRO A 35 -1.48 -8.44 10.32
N PHE A 36 -0.40 -8.97 9.73
CA PHE A 36 -0.22 -8.89 8.28
C PHE A 36 -1.22 -9.81 7.57
N PRO A 37 -1.78 -9.40 6.42
CA PRO A 37 -2.65 -10.26 5.65
C PRO A 37 -1.86 -11.47 5.12
N LEU A 38 -2.50 -12.64 5.16
CA LEU A 38 -1.96 -13.90 4.62
C LEU A 38 -2.34 -14.12 3.15
N TYR A 39 -3.08 -13.18 2.55
CA TYR A 39 -3.38 -13.21 1.13
C TYR A 39 -2.09 -13.07 0.31
N VAL A 40 -1.86 -13.96 -0.65
CA VAL A 40 -0.60 -14.02 -1.41
C VAL A 40 -0.28 -12.74 -2.18
N SER A 41 -1.30 -11.95 -2.54
CA SER A 41 -1.20 -10.72 -3.34
C SER A 41 -0.60 -10.97 -4.73
N VAL A 42 -0.73 -9.98 -5.61
CA VAL A 42 0.05 -9.91 -6.85
C VAL A 42 1.33 -9.11 -6.65
N ASP A 43 2.36 -9.47 -7.43
CA ASP A 43 3.60 -8.73 -7.57
C ASP A 43 3.63 -8.06 -8.96
N PRO A 44 3.12 -6.83 -9.10
CA PRO A 44 2.97 -6.18 -10.41
C PRO A 44 4.32 -5.90 -11.10
N ASN A 45 5.41 -5.78 -10.34
CA ASN A 45 6.72 -5.39 -10.86
C ASN A 45 7.81 -6.47 -10.69
N GLY A 46 7.48 -7.65 -10.18
CA GLY A 46 8.45 -8.72 -9.89
C GLY A 46 9.42 -8.39 -8.76
N ARG A 47 9.07 -7.43 -7.89
CA ARG A 47 9.96 -6.85 -6.85
C ARG A 47 9.33 -6.80 -5.47
N THR A 48 8.02 -6.99 -5.35
CA THR A 48 7.32 -6.90 -4.06
C THR A 48 7.05 -8.29 -3.51
N ILE A 49 7.65 -8.60 -2.37
CA ILE A 49 7.41 -9.84 -1.63
C ILE A 49 6.43 -9.53 -0.50
N ASN A 50 5.44 -10.41 -0.31
CA ASN A 50 4.50 -10.29 0.80
C ASN A 50 5.27 -10.27 2.15
N PRO A 51 5.03 -9.27 3.03
CA PRO A 51 5.72 -9.15 4.32
C PRO A 51 5.53 -10.39 5.20
N SER A 52 4.37 -11.04 5.17
CA SER A 52 4.11 -12.29 5.90
C SER A 52 5.07 -13.39 5.49
N THR A 53 5.39 -13.49 4.20
CA THR A 53 6.34 -14.48 3.67
C THR A 53 7.78 -14.17 4.12
N VAL A 54 8.17 -12.90 4.12
CA VAL A 54 9.50 -12.47 4.61
C VAL A 54 9.65 -12.81 6.10
N LEU A 55 8.65 -12.48 6.91
CA LEU A 55 8.64 -12.78 8.35
C LEU A 55 8.66 -14.29 8.59
N THR A 56 7.88 -15.06 7.83
CA THR A 56 7.88 -16.52 7.91
C THR A 56 9.28 -17.08 7.66
N ARG A 57 9.98 -16.60 6.63
CA ARG A 57 11.37 -17.01 6.36
C ARG A 57 12.30 -16.67 7.51
N LEU A 58 12.25 -15.44 8.03
CA LEU A 58 13.14 -14.99 9.10
C LEU A 58 12.92 -15.80 10.39
N ILE A 59 11.67 -16.07 10.75
CA ILE A 59 11.34 -16.89 11.92
C ILE A 59 11.76 -18.34 11.70
N MET A 60 11.49 -18.90 10.52
CA MET A 60 11.95 -20.24 10.18
C MET A 60 13.48 -20.32 10.33
N ALA A 61 14.22 -19.32 9.82
CA ALA A 61 15.66 -19.23 9.98
C ALA A 61 16.07 -19.16 11.45
N TYR A 62 15.40 -18.31 12.24
CA TYR A 62 15.68 -18.12 13.66
C TYR A 62 15.45 -19.39 14.49
N LEU A 63 14.37 -20.14 14.21
CA LEU A 63 14.00 -21.33 14.97
C LEU A 63 14.78 -22.59 14.55
N THR A 64 15.17 -22.70 13.28
CA THR A 64 15.83 -23.91 12.75
C THR A 64 17.33 -23.73 12.52
N GLY A 65 17.81 -22.49 12.49
CA GLY A 65 19.19 -22.15 12.20
C GLY A 65 20.10 -22.18 13.43
N GLU A 66 21.40 -22.19 13.14
CA GLU A 66 22.46 -22.06 14.13
C GLU A 66 22.72 -20.58 14.45
N HIS A 67 22.72 -20.26 15.75
CA HIS A 67 22.95 -18.91 16.25
C HIS A 67 24.45 -18.66 16.44
N LEU A 68 25.05 -17.90 15.53
CA LEU A 68 26.48 -17.60 15.55
C LEU A 68 26.75 -16.40 16.48
N LYS A 69 27.41 -16.67 17.61
CA LYS A 69 27.77 -15.64 18.59
C LYS A 69 29.04 -14.88 18.18
N LYS A 70 29.13 -13.60 18.56
CA LYS A 70 30.31 -12.72 18.35
C LYS A 70 30.71 -12.50 16.88
N VAL A 71 29.73 -12.56 15.99
CA VAL A 71 29.91 -12.22 14.57
C VAL A 71 29.43 -10.78 14.37
N THR A 72 30.19 -9.96 13.66
CA THR A 72 29.75 -8.61 13.27
C THR A 72 28.79 -8.69 12.08
N LYS A 73 27.95 -7.67 11.90
CA LYS A 73 27.00 -7.59 10.78
C LYS A 73 27.69 -7.81 9.42
N ASP A 74 28.82 -7.16 9.20
CA ASP A 74 29.56 -7.23 7.93
C ASP A 74 30.09 -8.64 7.65
N ASN A 75 30.57 -9.33 8.69
CA ASN A 75 31.04 -10.72 8.58
C ASN A 75 29.87 -11.67 8.32
N CYS A 76 28.71 -11.44 8.95
CA CYS A 76 27.52 -12.26 8.70
C CYS A 76 27.09 -12.19 7.22
N THR A 77 27.17 -11.01 6.61
CA THR A 77 26.85 -10.83 5.20
C THR A 77 27.92 -11.41 4.27
N SER A 78 29.20 -11.37 4.64
CA SER A 78 30.28 -11.89 3.79
C SER A 78 30.36 -13.42 3.78
N PHE A 79 29.90 -14.09 4.84
CA PHE A 79 29.85 -15.57 4.85
C PHE A 79 28.96 -16.16 3.74
N ALA A 80 27.96 -15.40 3.29
CA ALA A 80 27.10 -15.79 2.16
C ALA A 80 27.88 -15.92 0.84
N ASP A 81 28.99 -15.22 0.67
CA ASP A 81 29.83 -15.33 -0.53
C ASP A 81 30.66 -16.63 -0.53
N THR A 82 31.05 -17.10 0.65
CA THR A 82 31.89 -18.30 0.84
C THR A 82 31.10 -19.60 0.94
N ASP A 83 29.96 -19.59 1.63
CA ASP A 83 29.11 -20.77 1.87
C ASP A 83 27.78 -20.60 1.15
N LYS A 84 27.69 -21.14 -0.08
CA LYS A 84 26.49 -21.09 -0.91
C LYS A 84 25.40 -22.08 -0.47
N LEU A 85 25.72 -23.02 0.43
CA LEU A 85 24.75 -24.02 0.90
C LEU A 85 23.83 -23.44 1.97
N HIS A 86 24.33 -22.45 2.72
CA HIS A 86 23.61 -21.85 3.84
C HIS A 86 23.24 -20.41 3.55
N GLN A 87 22.11 -20.00 4.11
CA GLN A 87 21.70 -18.61 4.15
C GLN A 87 22.10 -18.01 5.50
N TYR A 88 22.74 -16.86 5.45
CA TYR A 88 23.06 -16.04 6.61
C TYR A 88 22.08 -14.88 6.71
N SER A 89 21.50 -14.69 7.88
CA SER A 89 20.55 -13.61 8.18
C SER A 89 20.98 -12.89 9.45
N TRP A 90 21.06 -11.56 9.37
CA TRP A 90 21.34 -10.71 10.52
C TRP A 90 20.04 -10.24 11.15
N MET A 91 19.89 -10.47 12.46
CA MET A 91 18.69 -10.22 13.25
C MET A 91 19.04 -9.38 14.49
N ASP A 92 18.08 -8.72 15.12
CA ASP A 92 18.35 -7.95 16.34
C ASP A 92 18.55 -8.88 17.57
N GLY A 93 17.91 -10.05 17.57
CA GLY A 93 17.96 -11.02 18.66
C GLY A 93 17.14 -10.60 19.88
N PRO A 94 17.12 -11.44 20.94
CA PRO A 94 16.35 -11.18 22.17
C PRO A 94 16.95 -10.05 23.03
N ASP A 95 18.26 -9.83 22.94
CA ASP A 95 18.97 -8.87 23.78
C ASP A 95 19.11 -7.50 23.11
N VAL A 96 18.30 -6.54 23.53
CA VAL A 96 18.28 -5.15 23.02
C VAL A 96 19.64 -4.43 23.17
N ASN A 97 20.49 -4.92 24.08
CA ASN A 97 21.81 -4.38 24.41
C ASN A 97 22.97 -5.08 23.69
N GLU A 98 22.73 -6.24 23.05
CA GLU A 98 23.74 -6.91 22.24
C GLU A 98 23.72 -6.36 20.81
N SER A 99 24.86 -6.46 20.13
CA SER A 99 25.09 -5.85 18.83
C SER A 99 24.28 -6.46 17.68
N GLY A 100 23.37 -7.42 17.92
CA GLY A 100 22.64 -8.21 16.93
C GLY A 100 23.13 -9.66 16.85
N LEU A 101 22.33 -10.52 16.19
CA LEU A 101 22.53 -11.96 16.06
C LEU A 101 22.69 -12.36 14.60
N CYS A 102 23.74 -13.13 14.28
CA CYS A 102 23.88 -13.76 12.98
C CYS A 102 23.32 -15.19 13.03
N VAL A 103 22.38 -15.51 12.15
CA VAL A 103 21.75 -16.83 12.07
C VAL A 103 22.13 -17.49 10.75
N ARG A 104 22.75 -18.68 10.85
CA ARG A 104 23.06 -19.56 9.73
C ARG A 104 21.97 -20.61 9.59
N SER A 105 21.28 -20.65 8.46
CA SER A 105 20.17 -21.58 8.23
C SER A 105 20.15 -22.14 6.81
N THR A 106 19.38 -23.18 6.58
CA THR A 106 19.10 -23.73 5.23
C THR A 106 17.79 -23.19 4.64
N THR A 107 17.22 -22.13 5.23
CA THR A 107 15.92 -21.60 4.85
C THR A 107 16.01 -20.74 3.59
N MET A 108 15.35 -21.20 2.54
CA MET A 108 15.41 -20.59 1.20
C MET A 108 14.02 -20.16 0.74
N MET A 109 14.00 -19.16 -0.15
CA MET A 109 12.80 -18.75 -0.86
C MET A 109 12.76 -19.42 -2.23
N THR A 110 11.59 -19.87 -2.64
CA THR A 110 11.33 -20.35 -4.00
C THR A 110 10.18 -19.57 -4.60
N LEU A 111 10.22 -19.38 -5.92
CA LEU A 111 9.14 -18.71 -6.62
C LEU A 111 7.94 -19.65 -6.71
N ALA A 112 6.84 -19.30 -6.04
CA ALA A 112 5.59 -20.05 -6.09
C ALA A 112 4.65 -19.43 -7.14
N ARG A 113 4.88 -19.77 -8.41
CA ARG A 113 4.02 -19.38 -9.53
C ARG A 113 3.44 -20.63 -10.18
N SER A 114 2.18 -20.58 -10.58
CA SER A 114 1.57 -21.73 -11.26
C SER A 114 2.27 -21.99 -12.62
N PRO A 115 2.61 -23.25 -12.93
CA PRO A 115 3.20 -23.63 -14.22
C PRO A 115 2.34 -23.25 -15.43
N ALA A 116 1.01 -23.13 -15.26
CA ALA A 116 0.10 -22.63 -16.30
C ALA A 116 0.59 -21.31 -16.91
N HIS A 117 1.12 -20.41 -16.07
CA HIS A 117 1.60 -19.11 -16.51
C HIS A 117 3.01 -19.15 -17.11
N GLU A 118 3.83 -20.13 -16.74
CA GLU A 118 5.17 -20.33 -17.30
C GLU A 118 5.10 -20.97 -18.69
N LEU A 119 4.23 -21.98 -18.83
CA LEU A 119 3.94 -22.67 -20.08
C LEU A 119 3.02 -21.87 -21.02
N LYS A 120 2.41 -20.80 -20.51
CA LYS A 120 1.39 -19.98 -21.20
C LYS A 120 0.17 -20.80 -21.65
N ASP A 121 -0.13 -21.89 -20.94
CA ASP A 121 -1.36 -22.64 -21.13
C ASP A 121 -2.37 -22.24 -20.05
N TRP A 122 -3.15 -21.20 -20.35
CA TRP A 122 -4.18 -20.68 -19.44
C TRP A 122 -5.49 -21.49 -19.49
N SER A 123 -5.58 -22.48 -20.38
CA SER A 123 -6.77 -23.33 -20.56
C SER A 123 -6.64 -24.68 -19.85
N THR A 124 -5.46 -24.97 -19.31
CA THR A 124 -5.18 -26.19 -18.56
C THR A 124 -6.14 -26.36 -17.39
N ARG A 125 -6.51 -27.62 -17.15
CA ARG A 125 -7.27 -28.04 -15.96
C ARG A 125 -6.37 -28.68 -14.89
N GLU A 126 -5.09 -28.84 -15.20
CA GLU A 126 -4.10 -29.47 -14.31
C GLU A 126 -3.48 -28.45 -13.36
N TYR A 127 -3.13 -27.27 -13.88
CA TYR A 127 -2.48 -26.21 -13.11
C TYR A 127 -3.43 -25.06 -12.80
N SER A 128 -3.17 -24.37 -11.68
CA SER A 128 -3.93 -23.19 -11.25
C SER A 128 -3.81 -22.05 -12.27
N THR A 129 -4.91 -21.39 -12.61
CA THR A 129 -4.95 -20.27 -13.57
C THR A 129 -5.44 -18.96 -12.95
N TRP A 130 -5.47 -18.88 -11.61
CA TRP A 130 -5.95 -17.71 -10.88
C TRP A 130 -5.10 -16.46 -11.19
N THR A 131 -5.78 -15.37 -11.53
CA THR A 131 -5.19 -14.05 -11.74
C THR A 131 -6.02 -13.00 -11.01
N GLU A 132 -5.37 -11.96 -10.52
CA GLU A 132 -6.02 -10.80 -9.91
C GLU A 132 -6.12 -9.67 -10.94
N SER A 133 -7.29 -9.03 -11.04
CA SER A 133 -7.46 -7.83 -11.85
C SER A 133 -6.62 -6.69 -11.30
N VAL A 134 -6.02 -5.87 -12.16
CA VAL A 134 -5.31 -4.65 -11.73
C VAL A 134 -6.30 -3.48 -11.70
N TRP A 135 -6.36 -2.77 -10.58
CA TRP A 135 -7.13 -1.53 -10.41
C TRP A 135 -6.20 -0.38 -10.01
N GLU A 136 -6.55 0.86 -10.38
CA GLU A 136 -5.77 2.05 -10.01
C GLU A 136 -6.01 2.44 -8.55
N GLU A 137 -7.26 2.72 -8.17
CA GLU A 137 -7.63 3.11 -6.81
C GLU A 137 -9.00 2.52 -6.45
N ALA A 138 -9.11 1.98 -5.24
CA ALA A 138 -10.38 1.53 -4.66
C ALA A 138 -10.77 2.49 -3.54
N SER A 139 -11.78 3.32 -3.78
CA SER A 139 -12.30 4.27 -2.80
C SER A 139 -13.80 4.07 -2.59
N LEU A 140 -14.24 4.32 -1.36
CA LEU A 140 -15.66 4.29 -0.98
C LEU A 140 -16.00 5.62 -0.33
N GLN A 141 -17.00 6.31 -0.87
CA GLN A 141 -17.50 7.57 -0.32
C GLN A 141 -19.01 7.51 -0.15
N VAL A 142 -19.48 7.95 1.00
CA VAL A 142 -20.91 8.10 1.30
C VAL A 142 -21.27 9.58 1.18
N PHE A 143 -22.30 9.88 0.39
CA PHE A 143 -22.83 11.23 0.23
C PHE A 143 -24.34 11.22 0.07
N LEU A 144 -24.98 12.35 0.39
CA LEU A 144 -26.41 12.54 0.17
C LEU A 144 -26.64 12.96 -1.28
N MET A 145 -27.46 12.19 -1.99
CA MET A 145 -27.86 12.50 -3.36
C MET A 145 -29.14 13.34 -3.35
N PRO A 146 -29.19 14.49 -4.04
CA PRO A 146 -30.42 15.27 -4.16
C PRO A 146 -31.47 14.50 -4.98
N SER A 147 -32.74 14.88 -4.81
CA SER A 147 -33.80 14.30 -5.64
C SER A 147 -33.74 14.87 -7.07
N PHE A 148 -34.13 14.06 -8.06
CA PHE A 148 -34.18 14.49 -9.47
C PHE A 148 -34.99 15.77 -9.69
N ARG A 149 -36.08 15.96 -8.95
CA ARG A 149 -36.88 17.20 -9.02
C ARG A 149 -36.08 18.42 -8.63
N GLN A 150 -35.25 18.31 -7.59
CA GLN A 150 -34.41 19.40 -7.11
C GLN A 150 -33.28 19.72 -8.10
N GLU A 151 -32.66 18.70 -8.71
CA GLU A 151 -31.67 18.91 -9.78
C GLU A 151 -32.27 19.67 -10.97
N VAL A 152 -33.45 19.25 -11.44
CA VAL A 152 -34.15 19.90 -12.55
C VAL A 152 -34.56 21.33 -12.18
N SER A 153 -35.08 21.56 -10.97
CA SER A 153 -35.44 22.91 -10.52
C SER A 153 -34.24 23.86 -10.48
N VAL A 154 -33.08 23.41 -10.00
CA VAL A 154 -31.85 24.21 -9.97
C VAL A 154 -31.36 24.52 -11.38
N LEU A 155 -31.36 23.53 -12.28
CA LEU A 155 -30.95 23.72 -13.67
C LEU A 155 -31.84 24.73 -14.41
N VAL A 156 -33.16 24.57 -14.32
CA VAL A 156 -34.13 25.48 -14.97
C VAL A 156 -34.04 26.89 -14.36
N GLY A 157 -33.90 26.99 -13.03
CA GLY A 157 -33.67 28.26 -12.35
C GLY A 157 -32.42 28.97 -12.87
N GLY A 158 -31.30 28.24 -12.99
CA GLY A 158 -30.04 28.75 -13.53
C GLY A 158 -30.17 29.26 -14.96
N ILE A 159 -30.79 28.50 -15.86
CA ILE A 159 -31.02 28.91 -17.26
C ILE A 159 -31.88 30.18 -17.32
N THR A 160 -32.91 30.27 -16.48
CA THR A 160 -33.81 31.43 -16.45
C THR A 160 -33.07 32.69 -16.05
N VAL A 161 -32.29 32.65 -14.96
CA VAL A 161 -31.47 33.79 -14.51
C VAL A 161 -30.45 34.18 -15.58
N PHE A 162 -29.81 33.19 -16.22
CA PHE A 162 -28.85 33.44 -17.29
C PHE A 162 -29.48 34.18 -18.48
N LEU A 163 -30.62 33.71 -19.00
CA LEU A 163 -31.32 34.36 -20.11
C LEU A 163 -31.80 35.77 -19.75
N VAL A 164 -32.37 35.94 -18.56
CA VAL A 164 -32.79 37.27 -18.08
C VAL A 164 -31.59 38.20 -18.00
N SER A 165 -30.45 37.75 -17.47
CA SER A 165 -29.23 38.57 -17.40
C SER A 165 -28.67 38.95 -18.78
N LEU A 166 -28.69 38.02 -19.74
CA LEU A 166 -28.27 38.32 -21.11
C LEU A 166 -29.18 39.35 -21.77
N LEU A 167 -30.49 39.19 -21.62
CA LEU A 167 -31.46 40.11 -22.19
C LEU A 167 -31.35 41.51 -21.56
N THR A 168 -31.20 41.60 -20.24
CA THR A 168 -31.02 42.88 -19.55
C THR A 168 -29.73 43.57 -19.98
N VAL A 169 -28.61 42.86 -20.02
CA VAL A 169 -27.33 43.40 -20.50
C VAL A 169 -27.43 43.82 -21.96
N HIS A 170 -28.05 43.02 -22.83
CA HIS A 170 -28.24 43.36 -24.23
C HIS A 170 -29.04 44.65 -24.40
N CYS A 171 -30.15 44.78 -23.66
CA CYS A 171 -31.00 45.97 -23.69
C CYS A 171 -30.27 47.22 -23.16
N LEU A 172 -29.57 47.10 -22.02
CA LEU A 172 -28.77 48.17 -21.45
C LEU A 172 -27.65 48.60 -22.41
N ASN A 173 -27.01 47.67 -23.11
CA ASN A 173 -25.97 47.97 -24.08
C ASN A 173 -26.53 48.72 -25.30
N GLN A 174 -27.71 48.31 -25.80
CA GLN A 174 -28.37 49.05 -26.89
C GLN A 174 -28.73 50.48 -26.49
N GLN A 175 -29.12 50.70 -25.24
CA GLN A 175 -29.51 52.01 -24.71
C GLN A 175 -28.36 52.75 -23.99
N ALA A 176 -27.13 52.25 -24.07
CA ALA A 176 -26.01 52.74 -23.26
C ALA A 176 -25.71 54.23 -23.51
N VAL A 177 -25.85 54.70 -24.74
CA VAL A 177 -25.60 56.11 -25.09
C VAL A 177 -26.61 57.04 -24.41
N VAL A 178 -27.88 56.65 -24.28
CA VAL A 178 -28.93 57.45 -23.63
C VAL A 178 -28.84 57.34 -22.10
N LEU A 179 -28.56 56.14 -21.59
CA LEU A 179 -28.46 55.87 -20.15
C LEU A 179 -27.21 56.48 -19.51
N PHE A 180 -26.08 56.51 -20.23
CA PHE A 180 -24.79 56.97 -19.71
C PHE A 180 -24.32 58.29 -20.33
N THR A 181 -25.18 59.03 -21.04
CA THR A 181 -24.85 60.39 -21.46
C THR A 181 -24.55 61.25 -20.22
N PRO A 182 -23.31 61.76 -20.06
CA PRO A 182 -22.99 62.61 -18.93
C PRO A 182 -23.82 63.89 -19.05
N ARG A 183 -24.67 64.17 -18.06
CA ARG A 183 -25.15 65.54 -17.87
C ARG A 183 -23.92 66.37 -17.59
N ALA A 184 -23.52 67.21 -18.53
CA ALA A 184 -22.61 68.29 -18.24
C ALA A 184 -23.22 69.06 -17.06
N LEU A 185 -22.56 69.01 -15.90
CA LEU A 185 -22.73 70.03 -14.87
C LEU A 185 -22.28 71.34 -15.53
N VAL A 186 -23.21 71.98 -16.22
CA VAL A 186 -23.04 73.37 -16.64
C VAL A 186 -22.98 74.16 -15.35
N GLY A 187 -21.76 74.60 -15.04
CA GLY A 187 -21.48 75.47 -13.92
C GLY A 187 -22.41 76.68 -13.95
N ILE A 188 -23.00 76.93 -12.77
CA ILE A 188 -23.25 78.27 -12.27
C ILE A 188 -22.18 78.51 -11.20
#